data_AF-A0A2G9PBK5-F1
#
_entry.id   AF-A0A2G9PBK5-F1
#
_cell.length_a   1.000
_cell.length_b   1.000
_cell.length_c   1.000
_cell.angle_alpha   90.00
_cell.angle_beta   90.00
_cell.angle_gamma   90.00
#
_symmetry.space_group_name_H-M   'P 1'
#
loop_
_entity.id
_entity.type
_entity.pdbx_description
1 polymer ?
#
loop_
_entity_poly.entity_id
_entity_poly.type
_entity_poly.pdbx_seq_one_letter_code
_entity_poly.pdbx_strand_id
1 'polypeptide(L)'
;LENGQAMECTVAQYFKQKYSLQLKYPHLPCLQVGQEQKHTYLPLEVCNIVAGQRCIKKLTDNQTSTMIKATARSAPDRQEEISRLVKSNSMVGGPDPYLKEFGIVVHNEMTELTGRVLPAPMLQYGGRNKTVATPNQGVWDMRGKQFYAGIEIKVWAVACFAPQKQCREDLLKSFTDQLRKISKDAGMPIQGQPCFCKYAQGADSVEPMFKHLKLTYVGLQLIVVILPGKTPVY
;
A
#
# COMPACT_ATOMS: atom_id res chain seq x y z
N LEU A 1 -28.16 -40.17 29.13
CA LEU A 1 -27.72 -41.53 28.76
C LEU A 1 -26.51 -41.83 29.61
N GLU A 2 -26.70 -42.72 30.59
CA GLU A 2 -25.79 -43.04 31.71
C GLU A 2 -24.82 -44.20 31.42
N ASN A 3 -24.68 -44.62 30.16
CA ASN A 3 -23.72 -45.66 29.78
C ASN A 3 -22.67 -44.98 28.90
N GLY A 4 -21.45 -44.78 29.39
CA GLY A 4 -20.35 -44.05 28.75
C GLY A 4 -19.80 -44.63 27.44
N GLN A 5 -20.65 -45.21 26.60
CA GLN A 5 -20.33 -45.63 25.24
C GLN A 5 -20.37 -44.42 24.31
N ALA A 6 -19.25 -44.17 23.62
CA ALA A 6 -19.19 -43.21 22.53
C ALA A 6 -20.04 -43.72 21.35
N MET A 7 -21.10 -42.99 21.01
CA MET A 7 -21.95 -43.29 19.86
C MET A 7 -21.46 -42.48 18.66
N GLU A 8 -21.05 -43.18 17.60
CA GLU A 8 -20.77 -42.55 16.32
C GLU A 8 -22.09 -42.19 15.64
N CYS A 9 -22.31 -40.91 15.38
CA CYS A 9 -23.51 -40.41 14.72
C CYS A 9 -23.19 -39.17 13.90
N THR A 10 -24.04 -38.87 12.91
CA THR A 10 -23.87 -37.65 12.12
C THR A 10 -24.32 -36.43 12.93
N VAL A 11 -23.70 -35.27 12.68
CA VAL A 11 -24.08 -34.01 13.35
C VAL A 11 -25.56 -33.69 13.13
N ALA A 12 -26.10 -33.91 11.93
CA ALA A 12 -27.50 -33.68 11.61
C ALA A 12 -28.45 -34.59 12.44
N GLN A 13 -28.10 -35.88 12.60
CA GLN A 13 -28.86 -36.80 13.44
C GLN A 13 -28.80 -36.39 14.91
N TYR A 14 -27.62 -36.00 15.41
CA TYR A 14 -27.45 -35.52 16.77
C TYR A 14 -28.34 -34.31 17.06
N PHE A 15 -28.33 -33.28 16.19
CA PHE A 15 -29.18 -32.10 16.38
C PHE A 15 -30.68 -32.40 16.28
N LYS A 16 -31.08 -33.30 15.38
CA LYS A 16 -32.47 -33.76 15.26
C LYS A 16 -32.94 -34.50 16.52
N GLN A 17 -32.11 -35.38 17.09
CA GLN A 17 -32.49 -36.19 18.25
C GLN A 17 -32.36 -35.42 19.56
N LYS A 18 -31.25 -34.69 19.75
CA LYS A 18 -30.93 -34.03 21.02
C LYS A 18 -31.65 -32.70 21.22
N TYR A 19 -31.81 -31.92 20.15
CA TYR A 19 -32.39 -30.56 20.20
C TYR A 19 -33.70 -30.45 19.43
N SER A 20 -34.23 -31.56 18.89
CA SER A 20 -35.42 -31.57 18.03
C SER A 20 -35.32 -30.59 16.85
N LEU A 21 -34.08 -30.34 16.38
CA LEU A 21 -33.78 -29.37 15.34
C LEU A 21 -33.42 -30.10 14.03
N GLN A 22 -34.31 -29.99 13.04
CA GLN A 22 -34.00 -30.44 11.68
C GLN A 22 -33.27 -29.33 10.92
N LEU A 23 -32.00 -29.59 10.57
CA LEU A 23 -31.18 -28.69 9.77
C LEU A 23 -31.81 -28.45 8.39
N LYS A 24 -31.85 -27.21 7.93
CA LYS A 24 -32.39 -26.84 6.62
C LYS A 24 -31.37 -27.05 5.50
N TYR A 25 -30.08 -26.94 5.82
CA TYR A 25 -28.96 -27.04 4.89
C TYR A 25 -27.95 -28.11 5.35
N PRO A 26 -28.36 -29.38 5.49
CA PRO A 26 -27.50 -30.46 5.99
C PRO A 26 -26.33 -30.81 5.04
N HIS A 27 -26.32 -30.28 3.82
CA HIS A 27 -25.24 -30.46 2.84
C HIS A 27 -24.05 -29.54 3.09
N LEU A 28 -24.18 -28.53 3.95
CA LEU A 28 -23.09 -27.63 4.31
C LEU A 28 -22.17 -28.25 5.38
N PRO A 29 -20.88 -27.89 5.40
CA PRO A 29 -19.96 -28.37 6.43
C PRO A 29 -20.31 -27.80 7.82
N CYS A 30 -19.78 -28.43 8.85
CA CYS A 30 -19.83 -27.92 10.22
C CYS A 30 -18.55 -27.14 10.57
N LEU A 31 -18.66 -26.23 11.54
CA LEU A 31 -17.51 -25.56 12.16
C LEU A 31 -16.95 -26.45 13.27
N GLN A 32 -15.67 -26.76 13.22
CA GLN A 32 -14.97 -27.33 14.37
C GLN A 32 -14.57 -26.19 15.32
N VAL A 33 -14.93 -26.30 16.60
CA VAL A 33 -14.69 -25.25 17.58
C VAL A 33 -14.04 -25.79 18.85
N GLY A 34 -13.36 -24.91 19.59
CA GLY A 34 -12.63 -25.29 20.80
C GLY A 34 -11.24 -25.83 20.48
N GLN A 35 -10.87 -26.97 21.07
CA GLN A 35 -9.56 -27.58 20.85
C GLN A 35 -9.56 -28.35 19.53
N GLU A 36 -8.56 -28.11 18.67
CA GLU A 36 -8.45 -28.76 17.34
C GLU A 36 -8.37 -30.29 17.39
N GLN A 37 -7.87 -30.86 18.50
CA GLN A 37 -7.80 -32.31 18.71
C GLN A 37 -9.14 -32.92 19.15
N LYS A 38 -10.16 -32.11 19.41
CA LYS A 38 -11.49 -32.56 19.86
C LYS A 38 -12.53 -32.45 18.76
N HIS A 39 -13.52 -33.33 18.83
CA HIS A 39 -14.59 -33.51 17.84
C HIS A 39 -15.84 -32.70 18.19
N THR A 40 -15.71 -31.39 18.44
CA THR A 40 -16.86 -30.51 18.68
C THR A 40 -17.23 -29.79 17.39
N TYR A 41 -18.36 -30.18 16.80
CA TYR A 41 -18.83 -29.67 15.51
C TYR A 41 -20.16 -28.96 15.65
N LEU A 42 -20.25 -27.74 15.11
CA LEU A 42 -21.47 -26.94 15.08
C LEU A 42 -21.92 -26.69 13.64
N PRO A 43 -23.17 -27.01 13.27
CA PRO A 43 -23.74 -26.59 12.00
C PRO A 43 -23.70 -25.07 11.83
N LEU A 44 -23.48 -24.59 10.59
CA LEU A 44 -23.44 -23.14 10.30
C LEU A 44 -24.75 -22.43 10.70
N GLU A 45 -25.88 -23.11 10.56
CA GLU A 45 -27.22 -22.58 10.85
C GLU A 45 -27.47 -22.22 12.32
N VAL A 46 -26.69 -22.80 13.24
CA VAL A 46 -26.82 -22.55 14.68
C VAL A 46 -25.76 -21.59 15.22
N CYS A 47 -24.96 -20.99 14.34
CA CYS A 47 -23.85 -20.12 14.71
C CYS A 47 -24.09 -18.67 14.28
N ASN A 48 -23.75 -17.73 15.16
CA ASN A 48 -23.61 -16.31 14.82
C ASN A 48 -22.18 -15.88 15.06
N ILE A 49 -21.67 -14.96 14.23
CA ILE A 49 -20.38 -14.33 14.49
C ILE A 49 -20.55 -13.37 15.67
N VAL A 50 -19.76 -13.60 16.73
CA VAL A 50 -19.77 -12.74 17.92
C VAL A 50 -19.37 -11.31 17.54
N ALA A 51 -20.09 -10.31 18.06
CA ALA A 51 -19.81 -8.91 17.78
C ALA A 51 -18.47 -8.44 18.38
N GLY A 52 -17.92 -7.33 17.86
CA GLY A 52 -16.70 -6.71 18.38
C GLY A 52 -15.39 -7.38 17.99
N GLN A 53 -15.42 -8.39 17.10
CA GLN A 53 -14.21 -9.01 16.58
C GLN A 53 -13.54 -8.15 15.50
N ARG A 54 -12.33 -7.66 15.80
CA ARG A 54 -11.53 -6.88 14.84
C ARG A 54 -11.06 -7.78 13.68
N CYS A 55 -11.23 -7.32 12.43
CA CYS A 55 -10.62 -7.96 11.27
C CYS A 55 -9.09 -7.69 11.27
N ILE A 56 -8.28 -8.74 11.41
CA ILE A 56 -6.81 -8.67 11.37
C ILE A 56 -6.27 -8.94 9.95
N LYS A 57 -7.05 -9.64 9.13
CA LYS A 57 -6.66 -9.96 7.75
C LYS A 57 -6.61 -8.69 6.91
N LYS A 58 -5.71 -8.67 5.93
CA LYS A 58 -5.62 -7.58 4.98
C LYS A 58 -6.96 -7.43 4.24
N LEU A 59 -7.48 -6.20 4.20
CA LEU A 59 -8.66 -5.86 3.42
C LEU A 59 -8.37 -5.98 1.93
N THR A 60 -9.38 -6.34 1.15
CA THR A 60 -9.27 -6.30 -0.31
C THR A 60 -9.12 -4.86 -0.80
N ASP A 61 -8.68 -4.66 -2.04
CA ASP A 61 -8.50 -3.31 -2.60
C ASP A 61 -9.83 -2.52 -2.62
N ASN A 62 -10.95 -3.20 -2.89
CA ASN A 62 -12.29 -2.61 -2.83
C ASN A 62 -12.68 -2.23 -1.41
N GLN A 63 -12.46 -3.11 -0.42
CA GLN A 63 -12.73 -2.82 0.98
C GLN A 63 -11.87 -1.65 1.50
N THR A 64 -10.60 -1.62 1.09
CA THR A 64 -9.67 -0.53 1.41
C THR A 64 -10.13 0.79 0.82
N SER A 65 -10.54 0.79 -0.46
CA SER A 65 -11.10 1.98 -1.13
C SER A 65 -12.35 2.50 -0.42
N THR A 66 -13.28 1.61 -0.04
CA THR A 66 -14.47 1.97 0.76
C THR A 66 -14.07 2.54 2.11
N MET A 67 -13.10 1.94 2.81
CA MET A 67 -12.62 2.43 4.10
C MET A 67 -11.99 3.82 3.98
N ILE A 68 -11.17 4.06 2.96
CA ILE A 68 -10.56 5.37 2.70
C ILE A 68 -11.66 6.42 2.46
N LYS A 69 -12.63 6.12 1.60
CA LYS A 69 -13.75 7.04 1.33
C LYS A 69 -14.58 7.31 2.59
N ALA A 70 -14.78 6.29 3.42
CA ALA A 70 -15.55 6.43 4.65
C ALA A 70 -14.81 7.26 5.72
N THR A 71 -13.48 7.21 5.77
CA THR A 71 -12.68 7.75 6.90
C THR A 71 -11.81 8.96 6.57
N ALA A 72 -11.55 9.25 5.29
CA ALA A 72 -10.79 10.44 4.90
C ALA A 72 -11.57 11.71 5.25
N ARG A 73 -10.92 12.63 5.96
CA ARG A 73 -11.45 13.92 6.42
C ARG A 73 -10.42 15.01 6.21
N SER A 74 -10.87 16.23 5.92
CA SER A 74 -9.99 17.40 5.89
C SER A 74 -9.53 17.75 7.31
N ALA A 75 -8.50 18.60 7.44
CA ALA A 75 -8.03 19.02 8.76
C ALA A 75 -9.12 19.75 9.59
N PRO A 76 -9.90 20.70 9.02
CA PRO A 76 -11.03 21.31 9.72
C PRO A 76 -12.10 20.30 10.16
N ASP A 77 -12.52 19.38 9.26
CA ASP A 77 -13.55 18.39 9.59
C ASP A 77 -13.08 17.46 10.70
N ARG A 78 -11.81 17.04 10.65
CA ARG A 78 -11.22 16.20 11.68
C ARG A 78 -11.13 16.91 13.03
N GLN A 79 -10.80 18.21 13.03
CA GLN A 79 -10.81 19.02 14.25
C GLN A 79 -12.22 19.11 14.84
N GLU A 80 -13.24 19.32 14.00
CA GLU A 80 -14.63 19.37 14.44
C GLU A 80 -15.10 18.02 14.99
N GLU A 81 -14.76 16.90 14.33
CA GLU A 81 -15.12 15.55 14.76
C GLU A 81 -14.51 15.21 16.12
N ILE A 82 -13.23 15.54 16.34
CA ILE A 82 -12.58 15.36 17.64
C ILE A 82 -13.25 16.25 18.70
N SER A 83 -13.50 17.52 18.39
CA SER A 83 -14.13 18.46 19.33
C SER A 83 -15.54 18.02 19.71
N ARG A 84 -16.31 17.51 18.75
CA ARG A 84 -17.64 16.94 18.98
C ARG A 84 -17.57 15.70 19.84
N LEU A 85 -16.66 14.77 19.53
CA LEU A 85 -16.46 13.53 20.29
C LEU A 85 -16.15 13.82 21.76
N VAL A 86 -15.22 14.74 22.03
CA VAL A 86 -14.84 15.14 23.39
C VAL A 86 -16.02 15.74 24.15
N LYS A 87 -16.78 16.64 23.51
CA LYS A 87 -17.96 17.28 24.13
C LYS A 87 -19.12 16.31 24.38
N SER A 88 -19.31 15.31 23.52
CA SER A 88 -20.42 14.34 23.64
C SER A 88 -20.09 13.14 24.52
N ASN A 89 -18.82 12.89 24.82
CA ASN A 89 -18.41 11.69 25.54
C ASN A 89 -18.51 11.92 27.06
N SER A 90 -19.31 11.10 27.74
CA SER A 90 -19.50 11.18 29.19
C SER A 90 -18.23 10.86 30.01
N MET A 91 -17.23 10.21 29.42
CA MET A 91 -15.94 9.94 30.09
C MET A 91 -14.93 11.08 30.00
N VAL A 92 -15.03 11.94 28.98
CA VAL A 92 -14.08 13.03 28.75
C VAL A 92 -14.73 14.38 29.05
N GLY A 93 -16.00 14.56 28.67
CA GLY A 93 -16.79 15.76 28.90
C GLY A 93 -17.95 15.60 29.89
N GLY A 94 -18.09 14.46 30.56
CA GLY A 94 -19.07 14.21 31.62
C GLY A 94 -18.42 13.76 32.94
N PRO A 95 -19.20 13.63 34.04
CA PRO A 95 -18.68 13.24 35.34
C PRO A 95 -18.41 11.73 35.36
N ASP A 96 -17.25 11.30 34.88
CA ASP A 96 -16.80 9.93 35.07
C ASP A 96 -16.52 9.67 36.57
N PRO A 97 -17.15 8.63 37.17
CA PRO A 97 -17.01 8.37 38.60
C PRO A 97 -15.59 7.97 39.00
N TYR A 98 -14.83 7.32 38.11
CA TYR A 98 -13.46 6.93 38.37
C TYR A 98 -12.52 8.15 38.27
N LEU A 99 -12.64 8.99 37.24
CA LEU A 99 -11.82 10.21 37.15
C LEU A 99 -12.03 11.13 38.36
N LYS A 100 -13.29 11.24 38.82
CA LYS A 100 -13.63 12.00 40.02
C LYS A 100 -12.94 11.44 41.28
N GLU A 101 -12.90 10.12 41.44
CA GLU A 101 -12.22 9.46 42.56
C GLU A 101 -10.72 9.79 42.60
N PHE A 102 -10.07 9.86 41.43
CA PHE A 102 -8.65 10.22 41.32
C PHE A 102 -8.39 11.74 41.26
N GLY A 103 -9.44 12.58 41.38
CA GLY A 103 -9.31 14.04 41.29
C GLY A 103 -8.85 14.56 39.93
N ILE A 104 -9.06 13.79 38.86
CA ILE A 104 -8.65 14.15 37.49
C ILE A 104 -9.75 14.97 36.82
N VAL A 105 -9.36 16.11 36.23
CA VAL A 105 -10.24 16.97 35.44
C VAL A 105 -9.71 17.04 34.01
N VAL A 106 -10.59 16.80 33.03
CA VAL A 106 -10.26 16.88 31.61
C VAL A 106 -10.99 18.06 30.98
N HIS A 107 -10.26 18.90 30.25
CA HIS A 107 -10.83 20.03 29.52
C HIS A 107 -11.38 19.59 28.16
N ASN A 108 -12.49 20.21 27.75
CA ASN A 108 -13.22 19.85 26.53
C ASN A 108 -12.79 20.62 25.28
N GLU A 109 -11.74 21.42 25.40
CA GLU A 109 -11.21 22.26 24.33
C GLU A 109 -9.78 21.83 24.00
N MET A 110 -9.41 21.94 22.72
CA MET A 110 -8.06 21.65 22.29
C MET A 110 -7.09 22.67 22.88
N THR A 111 -5.95 22.22 23.39
CA THR A 111 -4.90 23.10 23.92
C THR A 111 -4.40 24.04 22.82
N GLU A 112 -4.42 25.35 23.11
CA GLU A 112 -3.84 26.35 22.22
C GLU A 112 -2.32 26.35 22.33
N LEU A 113 -1.65 26.37 21.17
CA LEU A 113 -0.20 26.37 21.07
C LEU A 113 0.26 27.41 20.05
N THR A 114 1.31 28.16 20.39
CA THR A 114 1.94 29.09 19.46
C THR A 114 2.95 28.35 18.59
N GLY A 115 2.60 28.13 17.32
CA GLY A 115 3.51 27.59 16.31
C GLY A 115 4.37 28.67 15.65
N ARG A 116 5.41 28.24 14.91
CA ARG A 116 6.18 29.09 13.99
C ARG A 116 6.32 28.40 12.65
N VAL A 117 6.12 29.14 11.56
CA VAL A 117 6.42 28.67 10.20
C VAL A 117 7.86 29.07 9.88
N LEU A 118 8.75 28.09 9.74
CA LEU A 118 10.14 28.37 9.39
C LEU A 118 10.25 28.85 7.94
N PRO A 119 11.14 29.80 7.63
CA PRO A 119 11.40 30.20 6.26
C PRO A 119 11.95 29.02 5.46
N ALA A 120 11.49 28.86 4.22
CA ALA A 120 11.97 27.80 3.35
C ALA A 120 13.44 28.04 2.96
N PRO A 121 14.30 27.00 2.99
CA PRO A 121 15.68 27.13 2.53
C PRO A 121 15.71 27.33 1.01
N MET A 122 16.68 28.11 0.54
CA MET A 122 16.96 28.28 -0.88
C MET A 122 17.69 27.05 -1.44
N LEU A 123 17.21 26.52 -2.55
CA LEU A 123 17.77 25.34 -3.21
C LEU A 123 18.68 25.75 -4.36
N GLN A 124 19.98 25.52 -4.20
CA GLN A 124 20.99 25.83 -5.21
C GLN A 124 21.04 24.74 -6.29
N TYR A 125 20.83 25.12 -7.54
CA TYR A 125 21.02 24.27 -8.72
C TYR A 125 22.38 24.53 -9.39
N GLY A 126 22.75 23.66 -10.32
CA GLY A 126 24.02 23.72 -11.05
C GLY A 126 23.84 24.27 -12.46
N GLY A 127 24.58 23.68 -13.39
CA GLY A 127 24.67 24.15 -14.77
C GLY A 127 25.35 25.52 -14.88
N ARG A 128 25.24 26.14 -16.06
CA ARG A 128 25.87 27.45 -16.33
C ARG A 128 25.29 28.58 -15.49
N ASN A 129 23.97 28.56 -15.29
CA ASN A 129 23.24 29.67 -14.68
C ASN A 129 23.16 29.57 -13.15
N LYS A 130 23.57 28.43 -12.54
CA LYS A 130 23.55 28.18 -11.09
C LYS A 130 22.30 28.75 -10.42
N THR A 131 21.14 28.42 -10.98
CA THR A 131 19.87 29.01 -10.55
C THR A 131 19.52 28.60 -9.13
N VAL A 132 18.70 29.41 -8.46
CA VAL A 132 18.20 29.11 -7.12
C VAL A 132 16.69 28.96 -7.18
N ALA A 133 16.16 27.92 -6.52
CA ALA A 133 14.72 27.76 -6.33
C ALA A 133 14.36 28.06 -4.88
N THR A 134 13.29 28.83 -4.69
CA THR A 134 12.70 29.07 -3.37
C THR A 134 11.43 28.22 -3.28
N PRO A 135 11.39 27.22 -2.38
CA PRO A 135 10.18 26.44 -2.17
C PRO A 135 9.03 27.34 -1.72
N ASN A 136 7.84 27.10 -2.25
CA ASN A 136 6.61 27.74 -1.84
C ASN A 136 5.65 26.66 -1.31
N GLN A 137 5.18 26.82 -0.08
CA GLN A 137 4.31 25.83 0.59
C GLN A 137 4.84 24.39 0.50
N GLY A 138 6.16 24.22 0.65
CA GLY A 138 6.82 22.91 0.60
C GLY A 138 7.07 22.35 -0.80
N VAL A 139 6.75 23.08 -1.87
CA VAL A 139 6.90 22.62 -3.26
C VAL A 139 7.90 23.50 -4.02
N TRP A 140 8.68 22.88 -4.90
CA TRP A 140 9.53 23.55 -5.87
C TRP A 140 9.54 22.79 -7.20
N ASP A 141 10.09 23.40 -8.24
CA ASP A 141 10.06 22.86 -9.61
C ASP A 141 11.43 23.03 -10.30
N MET A 142 11.76 22.08 -11.18
CA MET A 142 13.01 22.01 -11.93
C MET A 142 12.95 22.65 -13.34
N ARG A 143 11.80 23.15 -13.82
CA ARG A 143 11.74 23.84 -15.13
C ARG A 143 12.77 24.97 -15.20
N GLY A 144 13.57 24.94 -16.28
CA GLY A 144 14.66 25.89 -16.52
C GLY A 144 15.87 25.73 -15.60
N LYS A 145 15.99 24.64 -14.84
CA LYS A 145 17.08 24.38 -13.88
C LYS A 145 17.79 23.08 -14.20
N GLN A 146 19.09 23.03 -13.95
CA GLN A 146 19.93 21.86 -14.19
C GLN A 146 20.47 21.33 -12.86
N PHE A 147 20.65 20.01 -12.76
CA PHE A 147 21.20 19.37 -11.57
C PHE A 147 22.49 20.06 -11.10
N TYR A 148 22.69 20.08 -9.78
CA TYR A 148 23.90 20.63 -9.17
C TYR A 148 25.16 19.97 -9.74
N ALA A 149 25.16 18.64 -9.77
CA ALA A 149 26.17 17.81 -10.41
C ALA A 149 25.47 16.80 -11.33
N GLY A 150 25.32 17.16 -12.61
CA GLY A 150 24.73 16.29 -13.62
C GLY A 150 25.74 15.26 -14.14
N ILE A 151 25.27 14.02 -14.36
CA ILE A 151 26.07 12.95 -14.96
C ILE A 151 25.81 12.88 -16.46
N GLU A 152 26.87 12.69 -17.24
CA GLU A 152 26.74 12.34 -18.65
C GLU A 152 26.61 10.82 -18.80
N ILE A 153 25.50 10.38 -19.40
CA ILE A 153 25.22 8.96 -19.66
C ILE A 153 25.58 8.66 -21.12
N LYS A 154 26.63 7.87 -21.33
CA LYS A 154 27.22 7.50 -22.62
C LYS A 154 26.86 6.07 -23.04
N VAL A 155 26.91 5.13 -22.09
CA VAL A 155 26.65 3.72 -22.36
C VAL A 155 25.48 3.25 -21.50
N TRP A 156 24.35 2.97 -22.14
CA TRP A 156 23.12 2.58 -21.47
C TRP A 156 22.29 1.64 -22.35
N ALA A 157 21.44 0.83 -21.72
CA ALA A 157 20.63 -0.19 -22.39
C ALA A 157 19.15 -0.07 -22.02
N VAL A 158 18.28 -0.64 -22.86
CA VAL A 158 16.84 -0.83 -22.61
C VAL A 158 16.51 -2.31 -22.67
N ALA A 159 15.90 -2.83 -21.60
CA ALA A 159 15.38 -4.19 -21.55
C ALA A 159 13.86 -4.15 -21.34
N CYS A 160 13.10 -4.59 -22.36
CA CYS A 160 11.64 -4.51 -22.34
C CYS A 160 11.01 -5.86 -21.98
N PHE A 161 10.46 -5.98 -20.78
CA PHE A 161 9.73 -7.18 -20.32
C PHE A 161 8.22 -7.09 -20.56
N ALA A 162 7.75 -5.98 -21.11
CA ALA A 162 6.37 -5.85 -21.56
C ALA A 162 6.18 -6.56 -22.92
N PRO A 163 5.02 -7.20 -23.16
CA PRO A 163 4.74 -7.81 -24.45
C PRO A 163 4.84 -6.79 -25.60
N GLN A 164 5.56 -7.13 -26.68
CA GLN A 164 5.78 -6.25 -27.83
C GLN A 164 4.48 -5.72 -28.47
N LYS A 165 3.38 -6.48 -28.37
CA LYS A 165 2.06 -6.04 -28.84
C LYS A 165 1.50 -4.83 -28.07
N GLN A 166 1.83 -4.72 -26.77
CA GLN A 166 1.40 -3.62 -25.89
C GLN A 166 2.44 -2.50 -25.84
N CYS A 167 3.71 -2.87 -25.79
CA CYS A 167 4.84 -1.94 -25.80
C CYS A 167 5.62 -2.12 -27.10
N ARG A 168 5.20 -1.41 -28.14
CA ARG A 168 5.78 -1.49 -29.49
C ARG A 168 7.10 -0.72 -29.59
N GLU A 169 7.87 -0.99 -30.63
CA GLU A 169 9.17 -0.32 -30.85
C GLU A 169 9.05 1.19 -31.06
N ASP A 170 7.98 1.66 -31.69
CA ASP A 170 7.71 3.09 -31.86
C ASP A 170 7.46 3.79 -30.51
N LEU A 171 6.81 3.11 -29.56
CA LEU A 171 6.63 3.60 -28.20
C LEU A 171 7.96 3.67 -27.44
N LEU A 172 8.80 2.64 -27.56
CA LEU A 172 10.15 2.63 -26.97
C LEU A 172 11.03 3.74 -27.53
N LYS A 173 10.96 3.99 -28.84
CA LYS A 173 11.67 5.07 -29.52
C LYS A 173 11.18 6.44 -29.04
N SER A 174 9.87 6.66 -29.00
CA SER A 174 9.26 7.91 -28.52
C SER A 174 9.63 8.19 -27.06
N PHE A 175 9.53 7.17 -26.20
CA PHE A 175 9.97 7.25 -24.80
C PHE A 175 11.45 7.62 -24.70
N THR A 176 12.32 6.96 -25.47
CA THR A 176 13.77 7.23 -25.48
C THR A 176 14.07 8.67 -25.89
N ASP A 177 13.44 9.16 -26.95
CA ASP A 177 13.69 10.52 -27.44
C ASP A 177 13.17 11.58 -26.45
N GLN A 178 12.02 11.35 -25.82
CA GLN A 178 11.49 12.21 -24.76
C GLN A 178 12.37 12.19 -23.51
N LEU A 179 12.80 11.01 -23.06
CA LEU A 179 13.69 10.86 -21.90
C LEU A 179 14.99 11.62 -22.14
N ARG A 180 15.62 11.45 -23.32
CA ARG A 180 16.85 12.15 -23.69
C ARG A 180 16.68 13.66 -23.70
N LYS A 181 15.55 14.16 -24.22
CA LYS A 181 15.23 15.60 -24.23
C LYS A 181 15.17 16.16 -22.80
N ILE A 182 14.35 15.55 -21.94
CA ILE A 182 14.17 15.99 -20.55
C ILE A 182 15.48 15.86 -19.75
N SER A 183 16.23 14.78 -19.98
CA SER A 183 17.51 14.54 -19.32
C SER A 183 18.55 15.61 -19.69
N LYS A 184 18.58 16.02 -20.97
CA LYS A 184 19.43 17.12 -21.45
C LYS A 184 19.03 18.46 -20.81
N ASP A 185 17.74 18.76 -20.75
CA ASP A 185 17.23 20.00 -20.14
C ASP A 185 17.54 20.07 -18.64
N ALA A 186 17.53 18.93 -17.95
CA ALA A 186 17.92 18.78 -16.54
C ALA A 186 19.44 18.78 -16.31
N GLY A 187 20.27 18.86 -17.36
CA GLY A 187 21.74 18.86 -17.23
C GLY A 187 22.35 17.48 -16.97
N MET A 188 21.62 16.39 -17.22
CA MET A 188 22.10 15.01 -17.19
C MET A 188 22.05 14.43 -18.61
N PRO A 189 22.91 14.84 -19.55
CA PRO A 189 22.74 14.46 -20.95
C PRO A 189 22.88 12.95 -21.15
N ILE A 190 21.85 12.32 -21.74
CA ILE A 190 21.91 10.95 -22.27
C ILE A 190 22.36 11.03 -23.73
N GLN A 191 23.61 10.65 -23.96
CA GLN A 191 24.25 10.67 -25.26
C GLN A 191 23.86 9.44 -26.08
N GLY A 192 23.60 9.67 -27.36
CA GLY A 192 23.31 8.61 -28.32
C GLY A 192 22.01 7.82 -28.05
N GLN A 193 21.83 6.77 -28.84
CA GLN A 193 20.81 5.73 -28.66
C GLN A 193 21.33 4.66 -27.70
N PRO A 194 20.45 3.85 -27.05
CA PRO A 194 20.91 2.79 -26.18
C PRO A 194 21.77 1.79 -26.95
N CYS A 195 22.84 1.30 -26.32
CA CYS A 195 23.75 0.33 -26.94
C CYS A 195 23.11 -1.06 -27.11
N PHE A 196 21.99 -1.30 -26.41
CA PHE A 196 21.18 -2.50 -26.47
C PHE A 196 19.72 -2.16 -26.24
N CYS A 197 18.81 -2.70 -27.06
CA CYS A 197 17.36 -2.59 -26.88
C CYS A 197 16.69 -3.89 -27.32
N LYS A 198 16.23 -4.72 -26.37
CA LYS A 198 15.59 -6.02 -26.66
C LYS A 198 14.40 -6.30 -25.76
N TYR A 199 13.52 -7.14 -26.28
CA TYR A 199 12.42 -7.73 -25.53
C TYR A 199 12.88 -8.99 -24.80
N ALA A 200 12.35 -9.20 -23.60
CA ALA A 200 12.51 -10.40 -22.79
C ALA A 200 11.19 -10.76 -22.10
N GLN A 201 11.09 -11.98 -21.57
CA GLN A 201 9.93 -12.44 -20.84
C GLN A 201 10.35 -13.33 -19.67
N GLY A 202 9.64 -13.21 -18.55
CA GLY A 202 9.89 -14.00 -17.36
C GLY A 202 11.14 -13.58 -16.58
N ALA A 203 11.15 -13.91 -15.28
CA ALA A 203 12.26 -13.59 -14.38
C ALA A 203 13.56 -14.34 -14.76
N ASP A 204 13.44 -15.54 -15.32
CA ASP A 204 14.58 -16.38 -15.71
C ASP A 204 15.45 -15.75 -16.81
N SER A 205 14.90 -14.82 -17.59
CA SER A 205 15.63 -14.12 -18.65
C SER A 205 16.46 -12.92 -18.14
N VAL A 206 16.23 -12.47 -16.90
CA VAL A 206 16.91 -11.29 -16.32
C VAL A 206 18.40 -11.56 -16.13
N GLU A 207 18.75 -12.64 -15.43
CA GLU A 207 20.15 -12.93 -15.10
C GLU A 207 21.02 -13.17 -16.34
N PRO A 208 20.63 -14.03 -17.31
CA PRO A 208 21.40 -14.22 -18.53
C PRO A 208 21.57 -12.92 -19.34
N MET A 209 20.50 -12.13 -19.46
CA MET A 209 20.55 -10.85 -20.17
C MET A 209 21.48 -9.86 -19.49
N PHE A 210 21.41 -9.73 -18.16
CA PHE A 210 22.22 -8.77 -17.43
C PHE A 210 23.69 -9.20 -17.38
N LYS A 211 23.96 -10.50 -17.28
CA LYS A 211 25.33 -11.05 -17.44
C LYS A 211 25.88 -10.71 -18.82
N HIS A 212 25.11 -10.93 -19.88
CA HIS A 212 25.52 -10.54 -21.24
C HIS A 212 25.80 -9.04 -21.34
N LEU A 213 24.88 -8.18 -20.86
CA LEU A 213 25.04 -6.73 -20.88
C LEU A 213 26.31 -6.26 -20.16
N LYS A 214 26.57 -6.81 -18.96
CA LYS A 214 27.74 -6.48 -18.14
C LYS A 214 29.05 -6.89 -18.81
N LEU A 215 29.10 -8.04 -19.47
CA LEU A 215 30.29 -8.57 -20.11
C LEU A 215 30.56 -7.94 -21.49
N THR A 216 29.50 -7.58 -22.23
CA THR A 216 29.60 -7.09 -23.61
C THR A 216 29.83 -5.59 -23.70
N TYR A 217 29.19 -4.79 -22.84
CA TYR A 217 29.24 -3.32 -22.93
C TYR A 217 30.13 -2.73 -21.84
N VAL A 218 31.41 -2.54 -22.17
CA VAL A 218 32.38 -1.91 -21.27
C VAL A 218 31.92 -0.50 -20.89
N GLY A 219 31.91 -0.21 -19.59
CA GLY A 219 31.47 1.09 -19.09
C GLY A 219 29.97 1.31 -19.10
N LEU A 220 29.15 0.25 -19.18
CA LEU A 220 27.69 0.33 -19.02
C LEU A 220 27.31 1.06 -17.71
N GLN A 221 26.55 2.15 -17.84
CA GLN A 221 26.17 3.03 -16.73
C GLN A 221 24.74 2.77 -16.23
N LEU A 222 23.84 2.32 -17.11
CA LEU A 222 22.41 2.20 -16.80
C LEU A 222 21.73 1.13 -17.67
N ILE A 223 20.82 0.37 -17.08
CA ILE A 223 19.85 -0.47 -17.78
C ILE A 223 18.45 0.04 -17.42
N VAL A 224 17.70 0.52 -18.40
CA VAL A 224 16.30 0.93 -18.24
C VAL A 224 15.43 -0.30 -18.49
N VAL A 225 14.70 -0.73 -17.46
CA VAL A 225 13.83 -1.92 -17.53
C VAL A 225 12.38 -1.48 -17.67
N ILE A 226 11.70 -1.93 -18.73
CA ILE A 226 10.28 -1.67 -18.97
C ILE A 226 9.46 -2.88 -18.50
N LEU A 227 8.51 -2.67 -17.58
CA LEU A 227 7.71 -3.72 -16.96
C LEU A 227 6.21 -3.58 -17.31
N PRO A 228 5.45 -4.69 -17.42
CA PRO A 228 4.02 -4.67 -17.75
C PRO A 228 3.09 -4.34 -16.56
N GLY A 229 3.60 -3.69 -15.50
CA GLY A 229 2.88 -3.46 -14.25
C GLY A 229 3.45 -4.29 -13.09
N LYS A 230 2.59 -4.77 -12.17
CA LYS A 230 3.02 -5.61 -11.04
C LYS A 230 3.44 -6.99 -11.56
N THR A 231 4.70 -7.34 -11.36
CA THR A 231 5.31 -8.56 -11.89
C THR A 231 6.40 -9.06 -10.94
N PRO A 232 6.65 -10.38 -10.84
CA PRO A 232 7.79 -10.92 -10.08
C PRO A 232 9.16 -10.61 -10.71
N VAL A 233 9.21 -9.93 -11.86
CA VAL A 233 10.46 -9.52 -12.53
C VAL A 233 11.15 -8.35 -11.80
N TYR A 234 10.42 -7.51 -11.06
CA TYR A 234 10.98 -6.42 -10.25
C TYR A 234 11.44 -6.94 -8.89
#